data_AF-A0A7Z0PYZ8-F1
#
_entry.id   AF-A0A7Z0PYZ8-F1
#
_cell.length_a   1.000
_cell.length_b   1.000
_cell.length_c   1.000
_cell.angle_alpha   90.00
_cell.angle_beta   90.00
_cell.angle_gamma   90.00
#
_symmetry.space_group_name_H-M   'P 1'
#
loop_
_entity.id
_entity.type
_entity.pdbx_description
1 polymer ?
#
loop_
_entity_poly.entity_id
_entity_poly.type
_entity_poly.pdbx_seq_one_letter_code
_entity_poly.pdbx_strand_id
1 'polypeptide(L)' 'AGVVPHSARQRIGARGATPSEARLLDEAEGAPLLTLRRVVVDAAGRAVEHADHAVRPTRWTLDQRLLAPE' A
#
# COMPACT_ATOMS: atom_id res chain seq x y z
N ALA A 1 -26.07 -7.77 1.42
CA ALA A 1 -25.38 -7.44 2.69
C ALA A 1 -23.96 -6.97 2.35
N GLY A 2 -23.47 -5.93 3.01
CA GLY A 2 -22.12 -5.36 2.75
C GLY A 2 -21.00 -6.13 3.45
N VAL A 3 -19.76 -5.93 3.02
CA VAL A 3 -18.56 -6.48 3.66
C VAL A 3 -18.02 -5.46 4.66
N VAL A 4 -17.84 -5.86 5.92
CA VAL A 4 -17.36 -4.98 7.00
C VAL A 4 -15.90 -5.31 7.33
N PRO A 5 -14.95 -4.39 7.11
CA PRO A 5 -13.57 -4.55 7.55
C PRO A 5 -13.48 -4.68 9.07
N HIS A 6 -12.63 -5.58 9.56
CA HIS A 6 -12.33 -5.73 10.99
C HIS A 6 -10.90 -5.33 11.33
N SER A 7 -9.91 -5.76 10.53
CA SER A 7 -8.51 -5.39 10.73
C SER A 7 -7.77 -5.22 9.41
N ALA A 8 -6.67 -4.46 9.45
CA ALA A 8 -5.80 -4.25 8.31
C ALA A 8 -4.33 -4.35 8.72
N ARG A 9 -3.52 -5.00 7.88
CA ARG A 9 -2.06 -5.01 7.99
C ARG A 9 -1.46 -4.31 6.80
N GLN A 10 -0.62 -3.31 7.07
CA GLN A 10 0.12 -2.58 6.04
C GLN A 10 1.63 -2.80 6.22
N ARG A 11 2.34 -2.96 5.11
CA ARG A 11 3.81 -2.94 5.04
C ARG A 11 4.20 -1.86 4.05
N ILE A 12 4.94 -0.88 4.56
CA ILE A 12 5.48 0.24 3.77
C ILE A 12 6.98 0.01 3.63
N GLY A 13 7.50 0.18 2.42
CA GLY A 13 8.92 0.03 2.13
C GLY A 13 9.36 0.93 1.00
N ALA A 14 10.61 0.77 0.60
CA ALA A 14 11.16 1.46 -0.56
C ALA A 14 12.07 0.50 -1.34
N ARG A 15 12.08 0.63 -2.67
CA ARG A 15 13.02 -0.06 -3.55
C ARG A 15 13.14 0.67 -4.89
N GLY A 16 14.14 0.30 -5.68
CA GLY A 16 14.24 0.76 -7.06
C GLY A 16 13.08 0.25 -7.92
N ALA A 17 12.66 1.07 -8.89
CA ALA A 17 11.72 0.72 -9.93
C ALA A 17 12.26 -0.43 -10.78
N THR A 18 11.42 -1.43 -11.03
CA THR A 18 11.69 -2.43 -12.07
C THR A 18 11.55 -1.79 -13.46
N PRO A 19 12.08 -2.42 -14.53
CA PRO A 19 11.92 -1.92 -15.90
C PRO A 19 10.46 -1.62 -16.30
N SER A 20 9.53 -2.49 -15.90
CA SER A 20 8.10 -2.29 -16.20
C SER A 20 7.50 -1.13 -15.42
N GLU A 21 7.85 -0.99 -14.14
CA GLU A 21 7.34 0.11 -13.31
C GLU A 21 7.90 1.45 -13.75
N ALA A 22 9.19 1.51 -14.10
CA ALA A 22 9.84 2.71 -14.61
C ALA A 22 9.12 3.24 -15.86
N ARG A 23 8.78 2.35 -16.80
CA ARG A 23 7.99 2.72 -17.99
C ARG A 23 6.57 3.18 -17.66
N LEU A 24 5.87 2.50 -16.76
CA LEU A 24 4.48 2.86 -16.40
C LEU A 24 4.40 4.15 -15.59
N LEU A 25 5.41 4.42 -14.76
CA LEU A 25 5.45 5.56 -13.86
C LEU A 25 6.18 6.77 -14.47
N ASP A 26 6.74 6.63 -15.68
CA ASP A 26 7.55 7.65 -16.33
C ASP A 26 8.72 8.10 -15.43
N GLU A 27 9.52 7.12 -15.03
CA GLU A 27 10.70 7.25 -14.17
C GLU A 27 11.88 6.49 -14.78
N ALA A 28 13.09 6.74 -14.27
CA ALA A 28 14.25 5.93 -14.63
C ALA A 28 14.18 4.51 -14.02
N GLU A 29 14.74 3.49 -14.68
CA GLU A 29 14.94 2.19 -14.06
C GLU A 29 15.80 2.33 -12.79
N GLY A 30 15.41 1.67 -11.70
CA GLY A 30 16.07 1.81 -10.41
C GLY A 30 15.73 3.09 -9.65
N ALA A 31 14.94 4.02 -10.20
CA ALA A 31 14.47 5.20 -9.47
C ALA A 31 13.74 4.80 -8.17
N PRO A 32 13.87 5.56 -7.08
CA PRO A 32 13.27 5.20 -5.81
C PRO A 32 11.75 5.22 -5.89
N LEU A 33 11.12 4.10 -5.56
CA LEU A 33 9.67 3.97 -5.38
C LEU A 33 9.35 3.70 -3.93
N LEU A 34 8.24 4.26 -3.46
CA LEU A 34 7.61 3.84 -2.22
C LEU A 34 6.73 2.62 -2.53
N THR A 35 6.85 1.56 -1.74
CA THR A 35 6.00 0.37 -1.86
C THR A 35 5.03 0.28 -0.68
N LEU A 36 3.81 -0.16 -0.95
CA LEU A 36 2.78 -0.36 0.06
C LEU A 36 2.01 -1.63 -0.25
N ARG A 37 2.08 -2.60 0.67
CA ARG A 37 1.19 -3.77 0.64
C ARG A 37 0.20 -3.70 1.79
N ARG A 38 -1.09 -3.82 1.48
CA ARG A 38 -2.20 -3.79 2.43
C ARG A 38 -3.04 -5.06 2.30
N VAL A 39 -3.39 -5.66 3.44
CA VAL A 39 -4.33 -6.78 3.53
C VAL A 39 -5.39 -6.43 4.55
N VAL A 40 -6.66 -6.55 4.18
CA VAL A 40 -7.81 -6.30 5.05
C VAL A 40 -8.61 -7.59 5.20
N VAL A 41 -9.04 -7.89 6.42
CA VAL A 41 -9.90 -9.04 6.72
C VAL A 41 -11.13 -8.61 7.51
N ASP A 42 -12.21 -9.37 7.36
CA ASP A 42 -13.42 -9.22 8.18
C ASP A 42 -13.27 -9.92 9.55
N ALA A 43 -14.31 -9.86 10.38
CA ALA A 43 -14.29 -10.45 11.72
C ALA A 43 -14.19 -11.99 11.72
N ALA A 44 -14.53 -12.64 10.61
CA ALA A 44 -14.38 -14.08 10.43
C ALA A 44 -13.01 -14.46 9.83
N GLY A 45 -12.12 -13.48 9.61
CA GLY A 45 -10.80 -13.69 9.01
C GLY A 45 -10.81 -13.83 7.49
N ARG A 46 -11.95 -13.59 6.82
CA ARG A 46 -12.05 -13.68 5.35
C ARG A 46 -11.42 -12.44 4.72
N ALA A 47 -10.68 -12.64 3.63
CA ALA A 47 -10.05 -11.56 2.90
C ALA A 47 -11.09 -10.60 2.30
N VAL A 48 -10.91 -9.31 2.58
CA VAL A 48 -11.73 -8.21 2.05
C VAL A 48 -10.94 -7.42 0.99
N GLU A 49 -9.64 -7.23 1.21
CA GLU A 49 -8.76 -6.48 0.33
C GLU A 49 -7.36 -7.10 0.31
N HIS A 50 -6.76 -7.15 -0.88
CA HIS A 50 -5.32 -7.27 -1.06
C HIS A 50 -4.90 -6.19 -2.05
N ALA A 51 -3.99 -5.30 -1.61
CA ALA A 51 -3.46 -4.25 -2.44
C ALA A 51 -1.93 -4.26 -2.39
N ASP A 52 -1.29 -4.10 -3.53
CA ASP A 52 0.16 -4.05 -3.71
C ASP A 52 0.49 -2.89 -4.64
N HIS A 53 1.07 -1.83 -4.08
CA HIS A 53 1.31 -0.57 -4.78
C HIS A 53 2.80 -0.27 -4.84
N ALA A 54 3.22 0.30 -5.97
CA ALA A 54 4.47 1.02 -6.12
C ALA A 54 4.15 2.42 -6.64
N VAL A 55 4.57 3.46 -5.91
CA VAL A 55 4.23 4.85 -6.21
C VAL A 55 5.49 5.72 -6.25
N ARG A 56 5.42 6.80 -7.04
CA ARG A 56 6.44 7.84 -7.06
C ARG A 56 6.44 8.61 -5.73
N PRO A 57 7.54 8.62 -4.96
CA PRO A 57 7.58 9.29 -3.66
C PRO A 57 7.38 10.81 -3.78
N THR A 58 7.71 11.40 -4.93
CA THR A 58 7.53 12.83 -5.22
C THR A 58 6.08 13.25 -5.44
N ARG A 59 5.16 12.29 -5.65
CA ARG A 59 3.74 12.56 -5.96
C ARG A 59 2.78 11.98 -4.92
N TRP A 60 3.30 11.42 -3.83
CA TRP A 60 2.49 10.69 -2.89
C TRP A 60 2.92 10.94 -1.45
N THR A 61 1.94 11.07 -0.56
CA THR A 61 2.16 11.27 0.88
C THR A 61 1.31 10.28 1.64
N LEU A 62 1.89 9.65 2.66
CA LEU A 62 1.14 8.87 3.64
C LEU A 62 0.92 9.72 4.88
N ASP A 63 -0.34 9.93 5.24
CA ASP A 63 -0.72 10.42 6.56
C ASP A 63 -1.50 9.32 7.29
N GLN A 64 -1.07 8.99 8.51
CA GLN A 64 -1.71 7.99 9.34
C GLN A 64 -1.75 8.48 10.79
N ARG A 65 -2.95 8.55 11.35
CA ARG A 65 -3.19 8.85 12.75
C ARG A 65 -3.63 7.60 13.50
N LEU A 66 -3.01 7.35 14.64
CA LEU A 66 -3.41 6.30 15.59
C LEU A 66 -4.10 6.95 16.78
N LEU A 67 -5.22 6.37 17.21
CA LEU A 67 -5.96 6.80 18.40
C LEU A 67 -5.91 5.67 19.43
N ALA A 68 -5.65 6.01 20.68
CA ALA A 68 -5.85 5.06 21.78
C ALA A 68 -7.35 4.94 22.08
N PRO A 69 -7.84 3.80 22.61
CA PRO A 69 -9.17 3.73 23.18
C PRO A 69 -9.27 4.70 24.36
N GLU A 70 -10.46 5.29 24.54
CA GLU A 70 -10.81 6.03 25.76
C GLU A 70 -10.97 5.09 26.97
#